data_AF-A0A0A0N8D5-F1
#
_entry.id   AF-A0A0A0N8D5-F1
#
_cell.length_a   1.000
_cell.length_b   1.000
_cell.length_c   1.000
_cell.angle_alpha   90.00
_cell.angle_beta   90.00
_cell.angle_gamma   90.00
#
_symmetry.space_group_name_H-M   'P 1'
#
loop_
_entity.id
_entity.type
_entity.pdbx_description
1 polymer ?
#
loop_
_entity_poly.entity_id
_entity_poly.type
_entity_poly.pdbx_seq_one_letter_code
_entity_poly.pdbx_strand_id
1 'polypeptide(L)'
;MVGNTDWAQTAKLLPAVAAPRFAEILPDPDADPHDADRNIPGLVRSADEPEALAIVTEVLVSALAAVLHTAPERIDPDTRLDQLGLESLMAAELSSVLQRRLDCVVPTMELATAAGVRQLAPRLLGRVRRGA
;
A
#
# COMPACT_ATOMS: atom_id res chain seq x y z
N MET A 1 -7.10 -19.48 27.92
CA MET A 1 -6.71 -18.11 28.31
C MET A 1 -5.85 -17.57 27.18
N VAL A 2 -6.48 -16.95 26.18
CA VAL A 2 -5.77 -16.34 25.04
C VAL A 2 -5.66 -14.86 25.35
N GLY A 3 -4.43 -14.36 25.41
CA GLY A 3 -4.11 -12.99 25.78
C GLY A 3 -4.57 -12.01 24.70
N ASN A 4 -5.24 -10.96 25.16
CA ASN A 4 -5.64 -9.81 24.37
C ASN A 4 -4.37 -9.03 24.00
N THR A 5 -3.84 -9.21 22.78
CA THR A 5 -2.69 -8.43 22.31
C THR A 5 -3.16 -7.03 21.94
N ASP A 6 -3.06 -6.12 22.90
CA ASP A 6 -3.37 -4.71 22.75
C ASP A 6 -2.22 -4.00 22.01
N TRP A 7 -2.19 -4.17 20.69
CA TRP A 7 -1.14 -3.63 19.81
C TRP A 7 -1.29 -2.12 19.57
N ALA A 8 -2.43 -1.54 19.93
CA ALA A 8 -2.71 -0.11 19.78
C ALA A 8 -1.88 0.77 20.73
N GLN A 9 -1.24 0.18 21.76
CA GLN A 9 -0.45 0.93 22.74
C GLN A 9 1.04 1.00 22.39
N THR A 10 1.57 0.05 21.60
CA THR A 10 3.00 -0.03 21.25
C THR A 10 3.42 0.99 20.18
N ALA A 11 2.47 1.57 19.45
CA ALA A 11 2.71 2.58 18.43
C ALA A 11 3.17 3.96 18.97
N LYS A 12 3.23 4.16 20.30
CA LYS A 12 3.61 5.44 20.92
C LYS A 12 5.10 5.59 21.27
N LEU A 13 5.95 4.62 20.91
CA LEU A 13 7.33 4.58 21.43
C LEU A 13 8.46 4.70 20.38
N LEU A 14 8.20 5.03 19.13
CA LEU A 14 9.27 5.19 18.14
C LEU A 14 9.18 6.51 17.36
N PRO A 15 9.79 7.60 17.88
CA PRO A 15 10.15 8.75 17.09
C PRO A 15 11.52 8.50 16.43
N ALA A 16 11.61 7.61 15.43
CA ALA A 16 12.79 7.48 14.56
C ALA A 16 12.63 6.32 13.55
N VAL A 17 11.88 6.50 12.47
CA VAL A 17 12.19 5.78 11.21
C VAL A 17 11.97 6.75 10.05
N ALA A 18 12.83 7.77 10.00
CA ALA A 18 13.13 8.48 8.76
C ALA A 18 13.99 7.55 7.91
N ALA A 19 13.36 6.70 7.08
CA ALA A 19 14.06 5.95 6.05
C ALA A 19 14.30 6.88 4.84
N PRO A 20 15.57 7.17 4.46
CA PRO A 20 15.90 8.23 3.49
C PRO A 20 15.81 7.74 2.03
N ARG A 21 14.80 6.94 1.68
CA ARG A 21 14.64 6.46 0.29
C ARG A 21 13.42 7.02 -0.43
N PHE A 22 12.56 7.75 0.29
CA PHE A 22 11.40 8.47 -0.25
C PHE A 22 11.14 9.80 0.47
N ALA A 23 12.21 10.50 0.90
CA ALA A 23 12.07 11.77 1.62
C ALA A 23 11.65 12.97 0.72
N GLU A 24 11.52 12.77 -0.59
CA GLU A 24 11.23 13.85 -1.56
C GLU A 24 9.75 13.91 -1.98
N ILE A 25 8.94 12.93 -1.57
CA ILE A 25 7.49 12.87 -1.85
C ILE A 25 6.79 12.52 -0.54
N LEU A 26 7.04 13.32 0.50
CA LEU A 26 6.22 13.27 1.71
C LEU A 26 5.15 14.35 1.57
N PRO A 27 3.85 14.01 1.71
CA PRO A 27 2.82 15.03 1.86
C PRO A 27 3.15 15.91 3.07
N ASP A 28 2.67 17.16 3.01
CA ASP A 28 2.84 18.16 4.07
C ASP A 28 2.55 17.52 5.46
N PRO A 29 3.47 17.60 6.43
CA PRO A 29 3.24 17.08 7.78
C PRO A 29 2.03 17.72 8.48
N ASP A 30 1.54 18.85 7.97
CA ASP A 30 0.32 19.52 8.43
C ASP A 30 -0.96 19.06 7.70
N ALA A 31 -0.85 18.19 6.69
CA ALA A 31 -2.01 17.57 6.04
C ALA A 31 -2.63 16.56 7.02
N ASP A 32 -3.92 16.73 7.32
CA ASP A 32 -4.68 15.79 8.13
C ASP A 32 -4.53 14.38 7.49
N PRO A 33 -3.97 13.38 8.19
CA PRO A 33 -3.74 12.03 7.66
C PRO A 33 -5.02 11.40 7.10
N HIS A 34 -6.17 11.89 7.55
CA HIS A 34 -7.49 11.43 7.16
C HIS A 34 -8.04 12.10 5.88
N ASP A 35 -7.39 13.15 5.36
CA ASP A 35 -7.78 13.86 4.13
C ASP A 35 -6.92 13.42 2.92
N ALA A 36 -5.64 13.16 3.13
CA ALA A 36 -4.75 12.58 2.11
C ALA A 36 -5.21 11.18 1.66
N ASP A 37 -5.70 10.36 2.60
CA ASP A 37 -6.25 9.02 2.31
C ASP A 37 -7.59 9.07 1.55
N ARG A 38 -8.32 10.20 1.56
CA ARG A 38 -9.66 10.30 0.95
C ARG A 38 -9.68 10.58 -0.55
N ASN A 39 -8.60 11.09 -1.15
CA ASN A 39 -8.57 11.38 -2.59
C ASN A 39 -7.28 10.91 -3.30
N ILE A 40 -6.69 9.81 -2.84
CA ILE A 40 -5.55 9.17 -3.51
C ILE A 40 -5.82 8.93 -5.01
N PRO A 41 -7.01 8.48 -5.47
CA PRO A 41 -7.27 8.29 -6.90
C PRO A 41 -7.20 9.61 -7.69
N GLY A 42 -7.66 10.72 -7.10
CA GLY A 42 -7.54 12.05 -7.69
C GLY A 42 -6.10 12.50 -7.82
N LEU A 43 -5.29 12.32 -6.76
CA LEU A 43 -3.87 12.64 -6.76
C LEU A 43 -3.11 11.84 -7.83
N VAL A 44 -3.34 10.54 -7.93
CA VAL A 44 -2.71 9.67 -8.95
C VAL A 44 -3.06 10.08 -10.39
N ARG A 45 -4.25 10.67 -10.59
CA ARG A 45 -4.68 11.17 -11.91
C ARG A 45 -4.09 12.54 -12.25
N SER A 46 -3.94 13.42 -11.28
CA SER A 46 -3.37 14.76 -11.50
C SER A 46 -1.85 14.79 -11.49
N ALA A 47 -1.20 13.83 -10.84
CA ALA A 47 0.24 13.74 -10.72
C ALA A 47 0.91 13.28 -12.03
N ASP A 48 2.16 13.71 -12.22
CA ASP A 48 2.99 13.27 -13.33
C ASP A 48 3.27 11.76 -13.21
N GLU A 49 3.58 11.11 -14.34
CA GLU A 49 3.80 9.65 -14.37
C GLU A 49 4.78 9.08 -13.32
N PRO A 50 5.97 9.67 -13.06
CA PRO A 50 6.86 9.17 -12.01
C PRO A 50 6.27 9.35 -10.60
N GLU A 51 5.56 10.45 -10.35
CA GLU A 51 4.96 10.77 -9.06
C GLU A 51 3.73 9.88 -8.79
N ALA A 52 2.86 9.73 -9.78
CA ALA A 52 1.70 8.84 -9.73
C ALA A 52 2.12 7.38 -9.47
N LEU A 53 3.22 6.94 -10.09
CA LEU A 53 3.77 5.61 -9.84
C LEU A 53 4.31 5.47 -8.41
N ALA A 54 4.96 6.50 -7.87
CA ALA A 54 5.45 6.51 -6.49
C ALA A 54 4.28 6.39 -5.49
N ILE A 55 3.23 7.19 -5.65
CA ILE A 55 2.02 7.15 -4.82
C ILE A 55 1.39 5.75 -4.85
N VAL A 56 1.19 5.17 -6.03
CA VAL A 56 0.60 3.83 -6.15
C VAL A 56 1.49 2.75 -5.52
N THR A 57 2.81 2.90 -5.64
CA THR A 57 3.78 1.98 -5.02
C THR A 57 3.70 2.04 -3.50
N GLU A 58 3.67 3.25 -2.93
CA GLU A 58 3.55 3.46 -1.48
C GLU A 58 2.25 2.87 -0.93
N VAL A 59 1.13 3.13 -1.59
CA VAL A 59 -0.18 2.58 -1.22
C VAL A 59 -0.15 1.05 -1.23
N LEU A 60 0.48 0.45 -2.25
CA LEU A 60 0.59 -1.00 -2.37
C LEU A 60 1.48 -1.60 -1.27
N VAL A 61 2.64 -0.99 -0.99
CA VAL A 61 3.55 -1.43 0.08
C VAL A 61 2.88 -1.32 1.45
N SER A 62 2.21 -0.19 1.72
CA SER A 62 1.46 0.05 2.96
C SER A 62 0.35 -0.97 3.15
N ALA A 63 -0.42 -1.26 2.09
CA ALA A 63 -1.49 -2.25 2.12
C ALA A 63 -0.95 -3.66 2.37
N LEU A 64 0.17 -4.04 1.74
CA LEU A 64 0.82 -5.33 1.95
C LEU A 64 1.38 -5.48 3.36
N ALA A 65 2.02 -4.45 3.88
CA ALA A 65 2.55 -4.43 5.24
C ALA A 65 1.43 -4.65 6.27
N ALA A 66 0.29 -3.97 6.08
CA ALA A 66 -0.89 -4.11 6.93
C ALA A 66 -1.46 -5.54 6.91
N VAL A 67 -1.62 -6.13 5.72
CA VAL A 67 -2.18 -7.47 5.53
C VAL A 67 -1.22 -8.57 6.03
N LEU A 68 0.08 -8.42 5.79
CA LEU A 68 1.11 -9.37 6.24
C LEU A 68 1.53 -9.15 7.70
N HIS A 69 0.90 -8.21 8.41
CA HIS A 69 1.24 -7.81 9.78
C HIS A 69 2.74 -7.56 9.99
N THR A 70 3.37 -6.90 9.02
CA THR A 70 4.79 -6.59 9.00
C THR A 70 5.02 -5.09 8.79
N ALA A 71 6.27 -4.66 8.93
CA ALA A 71 6.65 -3.29 8.63
C ALA A 71 6.84 -3.11 7.10
N PRO A 72 6.45 -1.97 6.51
CA PRO A 72 6.58 -1.73 5.07
C PRO A 72 8.02 -1.82 4.56
N GLU A 73 9.01 -1.54 5.41
CA GLU A 73 10.44 -1.64 5.08
C GLU A 73 10.90 -3.09 4.88
N ARG A 74 10.12 -4.07 5.37
CA ARG A 74 10.40 -5.50 5.23
C ARG A 74 9.78 -6.09 3.96
N ILE A 75 8.99 -5.32 3.23
CA ILE A 75 8.42 -5.73 1.94
C ILE A 75 9.49 -5.55 0.87
N ASP A 76 10.01 -6.66 0.35
CA ASP A 76 10.86 -6.62 -0.82
C ASP A 76 10.00 -6.42 -2.08
N PRO A 77 10.16 -5.30 -2.81
CA PRO A 77 9.33 -4.96 -3.96
C PRO A 77 9.54 -5.90 -5.16
N ASP A 78 10.62 -6.67 -5.19
CA ASP A 78 10.94 -7.61 -6.26
C ASP A 78 10.50 -9.05 -5.92
N THR A 79 10.24 -9.33 -4.64
CA THR A 79 9.71 -10.63 -4.19
C THR A 79 8.24 -10.78 -4.56
N ARG A 80 7.87 -11.97 -5.05
CA ARG A 80 6.50 -12.29 -5.43
C ARG A 80 5.58 -12.33 -4.22
N LEU A 81 4.32 -11.94 -4.41
CA LEU A 81 3.34 -11.87 -3.32
C LEU A 81 3.04 -13.23 -2.67
N ASP A 82 2.98 -14.29 -3.48
CA ASP A 82 2.82 -15.67 -3.00
C ASP A 82 4.00 -16.11 -2.11
N GLN A 83 5.22 -15.68 -2.43
CA GLN A 83 6.43 -15.92 -1.65
C GLN A 83 6.51 -15.07 -0.38
N LEU A 84 5.84 -13.92 -0.34
CA LEU A 84 5.70 -13.10 0.87
C LEU A 84 4.68 -13.67 1.87
N GLY A 85 3.99 -14.76 1.53
CA GLY A 85 2.99 -15.39 2.37
C GLY A 85 1.56 -14.86 2.16
N LEU A 86 1.27 -14.24 1.02
CA LEU A 86 -0.08 -13.80 0.68
C LEU A 86 -0.99 -15.01 0.39
N GLU A 87 -1.72 -15.48 1.40
CA GLU A 87 -2.73 -16.53 1.28
C GLU A 87 -4.05 -15.99 0.67
N SER A 88 -4.95 -16.87 0.20
CA SER A 88 -6.19 -16.48 -0.49
C SER A 88 -7.09 -15.51 0.28
N LEU A 89 -7.13 -15.59 1.62
CA LEU A 89 -7.86 -14.65 2.47
C LEU A 89 -7.19 -13.27 2.49
N MET A 90 -5.88 -13.25 2.71
CA MET A 90 -5.05 -12.04 2.69
C MET A 90 -5.10 -11.33 1.31
N ALA A 91 -5.15 -12.09 0.22
CA ALA A 91 -5.33 -11.53 -1.11
C ALA A 91 -6.71 -10.86 -1.29
N ALA A 92 -7.77 -11.39 -0.65
CA ALA A 92 -9.08 -10.75 -0.65
C ALA A 92 -9.10 -9.48 0.22
N GLU A 93 -8.40 -9.48 1.35
CA GLU A 93 -8.21 -8.29 2.19
C GLU A 93 -7.44 -7.20 1.45
N LEU A 94 -6.32 -7.56 0.81
CA LEU A 94 -5.55 -6.64 -0.03
C LEU A 94 -6.40 -6.05 -1.15
N SER A 95 -7.21 -6.86 -1.83
CA SER A 95 -8.15 -6.39 -2.84
C SER A 95 -9.12 -5.35 -2.29
N SER A 96 -9.67 -5.58 -1.09
CA SER A 96 -10.58 -4.63 -0.43
C SER A 96 -9.87 -3.32 -0.06
N VAL A 97 -8.62 -3.39 0.42
CA VAL A 97 -7.82 -2.20 0.74
C VAL A 97 -7.52 -1.39 -0.53
N LEU A 98 -7.13 -2.04 -1.62
CA LEU A 98 -6.87 -1.39 -2.90
C LEU A 98 -8.13 -0.76 -3.49
N GLN A 99 -9.29 -1.42 -3.36
CA GLN A 99 -10.57 -0.83 -3.76
C GLN A 99 -10.88 0.44 -2.97
N ARG A 100 -10.69 0.43 -1.64
CA ARG A 100 -10.98 1.61 -0.81
C ARG A 100 -10.03 2.78 -1.06
N ARG A 101 -8.75 2.50 -1.29
CA ARG A 101 -7.70 3.54 -1.42
C ARG A 101 -7.51 4.02 -2.85
N LEU A 102 -7.59 3.13 -3.84
CA LEU A 102 -7.31 3.44 -5.25
C LEU A 102 -8.57 3.47 -6.13
N ASP A 103 -9.75 3.21 -5.56
CA ASP A 103 -11.01 3.02 -6.30
C ASP A 103 -10.86 1.96 -7.42
N CYS A 104 -10.03 0.95 -7.16
CA CYS A 104 -9.64 -0.05 -8.13
C CYS A 104 -9.86 -1.46 -7.58
N VAL A 105 -10.71 -2.24 -8.25
CA VAL A 105 -10.93 -3.64 -7.92
C VAL A 105 -9.89 -4.51 -8.63
N VAL A 106 -9.09 -5.21 -7.85
CA VAL A 106 -8.10 -6.17 -8.36
C VAL A 106 -8.56 -7.59 -8.00
N PRO A 107 -8.81 -8.47 -8.97
CA PRO A 107 -9.23 -9.83 -8.68
C PRO A 107 -8.22 -10.58 -7.80
N THR A 108 -8.69 -11.33 -6.82
CA THR A 108 -7.85 -12.10 -5.89
C THR A 108 -6.90 -13.06 -6.61
N MET A 109 -7.36 -13.70 -7.70
CA MET A 109 -6.52 -14.57 -8.53
C MET A 109 -5.38 -13.81 -9.21
N GLU A 110 -5.59 -12.54 -9.57
CA GLU A 110 -4.52 -11.71 -10.11
C GLU A 110 -3.50 -11.35 -9.03
N LEU A 111 -3.95 -11.02 -7.81
CA LEU A 111 -3.06 -10.76 -6.67
C LEU A 111 -2.28 -12.00 -6.23
N ALA A 112 -2.90 -13.18 -6.27
CA ALA A 112 -2.28 -14.45 -5.90
C ALA A 112 -1.27 -14.94 -6.95
N THR A 113 -1.47 -14.61 -8.23
CA THR A 113 -0.53 -14.93 -9.30
C THR A 113 0.46 -13.80 -9.58
N ALA A 114 0.28 -12.65 -8.93
CA ALA A 114 1.02 -11.45 -9.23
C ALA A 114 2.49 -11.56 -8.79
N ALA A 115 3.32 -10.99 -9.66
CA ALA A 115 4.69 -10.68 -9.34
C ALA A 115 4.78 -9.56 -8.28
N GLY A 116 6.00 -9.26 -7.83
CA GLY A 116 6.23 -8.30 -6.74
C GLY A 116 5.67 -6.90 -6.99
N VAL A 117 5.69 -6.09 -5.93
CA VAL A 117 5.21 -4.70 -5.89
C VAL A 117 5.64 -3.90 -7.12
N ARG A 118 6.90 -4.05 -7.56
CA ARG A 118 7.46 -3.33 -8.72
C ARG A 118 6.70 -3.60 -10.02
N GLN A 119 6.17 -4.81 -10.21
CA GLN A 119 5.42 -5.19 -11.41
C GLN A 119 3.94 -4.86 -11.28
N LEU A 120 3.41 -4.83 -10.06
CA LEU A 120 2.00 -4.50 -9.81
C LEU A 120 1.72 -3.01 -9.87
N ALA A 121 2.59 -2.18 -9.31
CA ALA A 121 2.42 -0.73 -9.26
C ALA A 121 2.07 -0.08 -10.62
N PRO A 122 2.80 -0.32 -11.73
CA PRO A 122 2.44 0.26 -13.02
C PRO A 122 1.11 -0.27 -13.58
N ARG A 123 0.74 -1.52 -13.25
CA ARG A 123 -0.55 -2.10 -13.67
C ARG A 123 -1.72 -1.46 -12.93
N LEU A 124 -1.55 -1.21 -11.62
CA LEU A 124 -2.53 -0.49 -10.82
C LEU A 124 -2.65 0.96 -11.26
N LEU A 125 -1.54 1.64 -11.52
CA LEU A 125 -1.54 3.00 -12.07
C LEU A 125 -2.37 3.09 -13.37
N GLY A 126 -2.13 2.18 -14.31
CA GLY A 126 -2.89 2.11 -15.55
C GLY A 126 -4.38 1.84 -15.36
N ARG A 127 -4.78 1.16 -14.28
CA ARG A 127 -6.20 0.94 -13.93
C ARG A 127 -6.83 2.16 -13.29
N VAL A 128 -6.16 2.80 -12.33
CA VAL A 128 -6.64 4.02 -11.65
C VAL A 128 -6.86 5.15 -12.66
N ARG A 129 -5.96 5.27 -13.65
CA ARG A 129 -6.10 6.27 -14.72
C ARG A 129 -7.19 5.94 -15.74
N ARG A 130 -7.57 4.66 -15.91
CA ARG A 130 -8.64 4.23 -16.83
C ARG A 130 -10.02 4.13 -16.18
N GLY A 131 -10.09 4.01 -14.86
CA GLY A 131 -11.32 3.81 -14.09
C GLY A 131 -12.12 5.07 -13.79
N ALA A 132 -12.07 6.08 -14.68
CA ALA A 132 -12.88 7.30 -14.60
C ALA A 132 -13.84 7.39 -15.79
#